data_AF-A0A366KV09-F1
#
_entry.id   AF-A0A366KV09-F1
#
_cell.length_a   1.000
_cell.length_b   1.000
_cell.length_c   1.000
_cell.angle_alpha   90.00
_cell.angle_beta   90.00
_cell.angle_gamma   90.00
#
_symmetry.space_group_name_H-M   'P 1'
#
loop_
_entity.id
_entity.type
_entity.pdbx_description
1 polymer ?
#
loop_
_entity_poly.entity_id
_entity_poly.type
_entity_poly.pdbx_seq_one_letter_code
_entity_poly.pdbx_strand_id
1 'polypeptide(L)'
;MKNLLYLSLIALSLSACKNTDFDNPTTLTNQEAVDQIKDLGLKLTTSSVQTVFSTSTSASGTHFSLLADQTTNTNGNSSWWDFANEPRLRLNNNTSYRGAVTWNTFYNSFYQANLDATLALDIIEKQGKKIYDTQGNDRTQDCLVAAYYAKGIAQGYLGVIFDRGIIVDDVNLSTKDFPDSYKALIANGIKLIDKSIALAEANSQFKFDFLSGKSFSKSDFIKLANSMAARILSSEARDKAEAEKIGDAQWSKVLAYAEKGFTSDFIITTVTGGYYNQLLTNLVQRNSDGSGWLPPDVKIAYLADKTGNTPKFYPLTGILPNISSNDKRFDSYFGYTTSFGIFIESRGRGLFTNWYRKRWYNSANTLNSPGAVNPYFLAEEIRLLKAESKFWLKDYAGAASLLNDPAAARKAIGTLPDVAANQTDLRKQLHYEYAIEIDGAGGAFLPFTFMRRNNLLVGGTPTEYPLPQLQLDLVKQPVYTFGGNAYFGEKGKYGEVATAADEGWKAAEK
;
A
#
# COMPACT_ATOMS: atom_id res chain seq x y z
N MET A 1 36.30 -75.84 -2.33
CA MET A 1 36.50 -74.52 -1.70
C MET A 1 36.61 -73.47 -2.80
N LYS A 2 35.71 -72.47 -2.82
CA LYS A 2 35.61 -71.42 -3.85
C LYS A 2 35.80 -70.04 -3.21
N ASN A 3 36.84 -69.35 -3.65
CA ASN A 3 36.90 -67.96 -4.14
C ASN A 3 36.27 -66.76 -3.39
N LEU A 4 37.18 -65.77 -3.21
CA LEU A 4 37.09 -64.33 -3.56
C LEU A 4 36.87 -63.26 -2.45
N LEU A 5 37.96 -62.47 -2.26
CA LEU A 5 38.07 -61.00 -2.38
C LEU A 5 37.23 -60.09 -1.45
N TYR A 6 37.89 -59.37 -0.54
CA TYR A 6 37.61 -57.96 -0.21
C TYR A 6 38.86 -57.30 0.35
N LEU A 7 39.31 -56.22 -0.30
CA LEU A 7 40.40 -55.36 0.12
C LEU A 7 39.90 -53.92 0.20
N SER A 8 40.50 -53.16 1.12
CA SER A 8 40.55 -51.69 1.23
C SER A 8 39.31 -50.95 1.75
N LEU A 9 39.37 -50.66 3.05
CA LEU A 9 38.64 -49.63 3.79
C LEU A 9 39.53 -48.37 3.92
N ILE A 10 38.93 -47.19 3.68
CA ILE A 10 39.20 -45.87 4.29
C ILE A 10 40.51 -45.13 3.92
N ALA A 11 40.37 -44.11 3.06
CA ALA A 11 40.42 -42.68 3.45
C ALA A 11 40.66 -41.80 2.21
N LEU A 12 39.66 -41.00 1.79
CA LEU A 12 39.83 -39.65 1.25
C LEU A 12 38.47 -39.03 0.90
N SER A 13 38.30 -37.83 1.41
CA SER A 13 37.28 -36.82 1.14
C SER A 13 37.21 -36.39 -0.34
N LEU A 14 36.04 -35.85 -0.71
CA LEU A 14 35.74 -34.81 -1.72
C LEU A 14 34.84 -35.25 -2.90
N SER A 15 33.72 -34.50 -3.01
CA SER A 15 33.00 -34.14 -4.24
C SER A 15 32.11 -35.20 -4.91
N ALA A 16 30.92 -35.42 -4.33
CA ALA A 16 29.76 -35.89 -5.10
C ALA A 16 28.42 -35.53 -4.42
N CYS A 17 28.15 -34.24 -4.19
CA CYS A 17 26.77 -33.78 -4.11
C CYS A 17 26.29 -33.53 -5.54
N LYS A 18 25.85 -34.62 -6.17
CA LYS A 18 25.13 -34.61 -7.45
C LYS A 18 23.85 -33.80 -7.23
N ASN A 19 23.63 -32.78 -8.07
CA ASN A 19 22.38 -32.02 -8.14
C ASN A 19 21.18 -32.98 -8.07
N THR A 20 20.31 -32.77 -7.10
CA THR A 20 18.91 -33.20 -7.20
C THR A 20 18.12 -32.06 -7.83
N ASP A 21 18.46 -31.72 -9.07
CA ASP A 21 17.47 -31.12 -9.96
C ASP A 21 16.64 -32.29 -10.47
N PHE A 22 15.43 -32.43 -9.92
CA PHE A 22 14.35 -32.88 -10.76
C PHE A 22 14.15 -31.75 -11.78
N ASP A 23 14.92 -31.78 -12.87
CA ASP A 23 14.59 -31.03 -14.07
C ASP A 23 13.15 -31.41 -14.43
N ASN A 24 12.23 -30.48 -14.20
CA ASN A 24 10.87 -30.63 -14.67
C ASN A 24 10.93 -30.57 -16.20
N PRO A 25 10.63 -31.65 -16.95
CA PRO A 25 10.71 -31.65 -18.41
C PRO A 25 9.65 -30.76 -19.08
N THR A 26 8.86 -30.00 -18.30
CA THR A 26 7.82 -29.07 -18.76
C THR A 26 8.15 -27.59 -18.55
N THR A 27 9.30 -27.23 -17.97
CA THR A 27 9.69 -25.82 -17.79
C THR A 27 10.64 -25.38 -18.90
N LEU A 28 10.09 -24.66 -19.88
CA LEU A 28 10.88 -23.90 -20.85
C LEU A 28 11.80 -22.92 -20.10
N THR A 29 13.06 -22.79 -20.53
CA THR A 29 13.90 -21.64 -20.14
C THR A 29 13.21 -20.33 -20.59
N ASN A 30 13.61 -19.20 -20.01
CA ASN A 30 13.08 -17.90 -20.46
C ASN A 30 13.26 -17.70 -21.96
N GLN A 31 14.42 -18.09 -22.51
CA GLN A 31 14.68 -17.98 -23.95
C GLN A 31 13.75 -18.88 -24.77
N GLU A 32 13.62 -20.16 -24.40
CA GLU A 32 12.72 -21.09 -25.08
C GLU A 32 11.26 -20.66 -24.99
N ALA A 33 10.83 -20.14 -23.83
CA ALA A 33 9.48 -19.62 -23.64
C ALA A 33 9.22 -18.41 -24.55
N VAL A 34 10.17 -17.48 -24.66
CA VAL A 34 10.06 -16.33 -25.55
C VAL A 34 10.01 -16.76 -27.01
N ASP A 35 10.76 -17.78 -27.41
CA ASP A 35 10.80 -18.25 -28.80
C ASP A 35 9.55 -19.08 -29.18
N GLN A 36 8.96 -19.80 -28.22
CA GLN A 36 7.83 -20.70 -28.47
C GLN A 36 6.45 -20.06 -28.21
N ILE A 37 6.36 -19.06 -27.31
CA ILE A 37 5.08 -18.47 -26.88
C ILE A 37 4.96 -17.05 -27.43
N LYS A 38 4.29 -16.92 -28.58
CA LYS A 38 4.15 -15.66 -29.33
C LYS A 38 3.56 -14.49 -28.51
N ASP A 39 2.66 -14.80 -27.56
CA ASP A 39 1.96 -13.81 -26.73
C ASP A 39 2.55 -13.69 -25.31
N LEU A 40 3.75 -14.24 -25.05
CA LEU A 40 4.35 -14.25 -23.71
C LEU A 40 4.51 -12.85 -23.13
N GLY A 41 5.08 -11.90 -23.89
CA GLY A 41 5.27 -10.54 -23.43
C GLY A 41 3.95 -9.83 -23.07
N LEU A 42 2.87 -10.13 -23.80
CA LEU A 42 1.53 -9.62 -23.51
C LEU A 42 0.99 -10.22 -22.20
N LYS A 43 1.17 -11.53 -21.98
CA LYS A 43 0.76 -12.22 -20.74
C LYS A 43 1.53 -11.71 -19.53
N LEU A 44 2.85 -11.58 -19.62
CA LEU A 44 3.69 -11.05 -18.54
C LEU A 44 3.31 -9.62 -18.17
N THR A 45 3.09 -8.77 -19.18
CA THR A 45 2.66 -7.39 -18.95
C THR A 45 1.27 -7.33 -18.32
N THR A 46 0.33 -8.14 -18.80
CA THR A 46 -1.03 -8.25 -18.26
C THR A 46 -1.01 -8.73 -16.80
N SER A 47 -0.21 -9.77 -16.49
CA SER A 47 0.01 -10.27 -15.13
C SER A 47 0.56 -9.17 -14.21
N SER A 48 1.58 -8.44 -14.68
CA SER A 48 2.22 -7.35 -13.92
C SER A 48 1.23 -6.24 -13.57
N VAL A 49 0.45 -5.77 -14.56
CA VAL A 49 -0.56 -4.72 -14.33
C VAL A 49 -1.65 -5.19 -13.37
N GLN A 50 -2.23 -6.37 -13.58
CA GLN A 50 -3.25 -6.89 -12.68
C GLN A 50 -2.73 -7.05 -11.25
N THR A 51 -1.49 -7.49 -11.10
CA THR A 51 -0.83 -7.64 -9.80
C THR A 51 -0.66 -6.29 -9.11
N VAL A 52 -0.10 -5.26 -9.76
CA VAL A 52 0.07 -3.96 -9.08
C VAL A 52 -1.25 -3.31 -8.68
N PHE A 53 -2.31 -3.45 -9.49
CA PHE A 53 -3.63 -2.95 -9.13
C PHE A 53 -4.18 -3.68 -7.90
N SER A 54 -4.18 -5.01 -7.93
CA SER A 54 -4.73 -5.84 -6.85
C SER A 54 -3.94 -5.70 -5.55
N THR A 55 -2.60 -5.67 -5.63
CA THR A 55 -1.72 -5.54 -4.47
C THR A 55 -1.82 -4.15 -3.84
N SER A 56 -1.98 -3.08 -4.63
CA SER A 56 -2.15 -1.71 -4.10
C SER A 56 -3.38 -1.55 -3.21
N THR A 57 -4.37 -2.43 -3.35
CA THR A 57 -5.61 -2.49 -2.56
C THR A 57 -5.82 -3.85 -1.91
N SER A 58 -4.73 -4.57 -1.60
CA SER A 58 -4.79 -5.90 -1.02
C SER A 58 -5.44 -5.89 0.37
N ALA A 59 -6.14 -6.98 0.73
CA ALA A 59 -6.62 -7.24 2.08
C ALA A 59 -5.51 -7.17 3.15
N SER A 60 -4.26 -7.45 2.77
CA SER A 60 -3.08 -7.29 3.63
C SER A 60 -2.90 -5.84 4.13
N GLY A 61 -3.47 -4.84 3.44
CA GLY A 61 -3.54 -3.45 3.89
C GLY A 61 -4.30 -3.22 5.19
N THR A 62 -5.08 -4.21 5.66
CA THR A 62 -5.75 -4.17 6.97
C THR A 62 -4.74 -3.88 8.09
N HIS A 63 -3.53 -4.44 7.99
CA HIS A 63 -2.46 -4.22 8.98
C HIS A 63 -2.01 -2.76 9.03
N PHE A 64 -1.82 -2.10 7.88
CA PHE A 64 -1.53 -0.66 7.87
C PHE A 64 -2.69 0.16 8.42
N SER A 65 -3.93 -0.23 8.14
CA SER A 65 -5.11 0.42 8.71
C SER A 65 -5.16 0.32 10.23
N LEU A 66 -4.70 -0.78 10.83
CA LEU A 66 -4.60 -1.00 12.27
C LEU A 66 -3.42 -0.21 12.89
N LEU A 67 -2.27 -0.18 12.22
CA LEU A 67 -1.11 0.61 12.64
C LEU A 67 -1.37 2.12 12.61
N ALA A 68 -2.29 2.56 11.75
CA ALA A 68 -2.71 3.95 11.62
C ALA A 68 -3.89 4.32 12.53
N ASP A 69 -4.44 3.42 13.34
CA ASP A 69 -5.71 3.64 14.07
C ASP A 69 -6.82 4.15 13.15
N GLN A 70 -6.85 3.68 11.91
CA GLN A 70 -7.97 3.91 11.00
C GLN A 70 -9.03 2.82 11.21
N THR A 71 -8.60 1.65 11.67
CA THR A 71 -9.41 0.48 12.01
C THR A 71 -8.90 -0.07 13.33
N THR A 72 -9.78 -0.71 14.09
CA THR A 72 -9.42 -1.46 15.29
C THR A 72 -9.95 -2.89 15.23
N ASN A 73 -9.27 -3.83 15.89
CA ASN A 73 -9.72 -5.20 16.01
C ASN A 73 -9.05 -5.91 17.19
N THR A 74 -9.76 -6.86 17.83
CA THR A 74 -9.17 -7.82 18.77
C THR A 74 -9.17 -9.25 18.22
N ASN A 75 -9.56 -9.46 16.95
CA ASN A 75 -9.57 -10.77 16.31
C ASN A 75 -8.13 -11.27 16.05
N GLY A 76 -7.91 -12.58 16.24
CA GLY A 76 -6.63 -13.24 15.96
C GLY A 76 -6.45 -13.66 14.49
N ASN A 77 -7.42 -13.36 13.62
CA ASN A 77 -7.32 -13.61 12.19
C ASN A 77 -6.14 -12.85 11.61
N SER A 78 -5.26 -13.55 10.88
CA SER A 78 -4.00 -13.01 10.36
C SER A 78 -3.17 -12.22 11.39
N SER A 79 -3.33 -12.52 12.69
CA SER A 79 -2.72 -11.75 13.78
C SER A 79 -3.04 -10.24 13.77
N TRP A 80 -4.21 -9.83 13.28
CA TRP A 80 -4.61 -8.42 13.24
C TRP A 80 -4.52 -7.71 14.59
N TRP A 81 -4.94 -8.38 15.67
CA TRP A 81 -4.83 -7.82 17.02
C TRP A 81 -3.40 -7.36 17.36
N ASP A 82 -2.36 -8.10 16.97
CA ASP A 82 -0.97 -7.75 17.27
C ASP A 82 -0.55 -6.40 16.67
N PHE A 83 -1.23 -5.96 15.61
CA PHE A 83 -0.98 -4.68 14.93
C PHE A 83 -1.83 -3.54 15.50
N ALA A 84 -2.90 -3.84 16.24
CA ALA A 84 -3.71 -2.85 16.95
C ALA A 84 -3.34 -2.74 18.44
N ASN A 85 -2.76 -3.79 19.02
CA ASN A 85 -2.49 -3.88 20.44
C ASN A 85 -1.72 -2.67 20.96
N GLU A 86 -2.15 -2.15 22.11
CA GLU A 86 -1.48 -1.08 22.82
C GLU A 86 -1.10 -1.57 24.23
N PRO A 87 0.15 -1.37 24.71
CA PRO A 87 1.29 -0.79 23.98
C PRO A 87 1.65 -1.58 22.71
N ARG A 88 2.17 -0.88 21.69
CA ARG A 88 2.50 -1.48 20.40
C ARG A 88 3.53 -2.60 20.58
N LEU A 89 3.28 -3.71 19.91
CA LEU A 89 4.20 -4.85 19.88
C LEU A 89 5.29 -4.63 18.83
N ARG A 90 6.47 -5.19 19.08
CA ARG A 90 7.49 -5.32 18.05
C ARG A 90 7.01 -6.35 17.02
N LEU A 91 7.20 -6.05 15.73
CA LEU A 91 6.80 -6.97 14.67
C LEU A 91 7.55 -8.30 14.80
N ASN A 92 6.83 -9.41 14.63
CA ASN A 92 7.42 -10.74 14.61
C ASN A 92 7.74 -11.15 13.16
N ASN A 93 8.98 -10.94 12.70
CA ASN A 93 9.41 -11.29 11.35
C ASN A 93 9.71 -12.80 11.18
N ASN A 94 9.06 -13.68 11.95
CA ASN A 94 9.24 -15.13 11.80
C ASN A 94 8.42 -15.69 10.62
N THR A 95 8.96 -16.60 9.82
CA THR A 95 8.23 -17.24 8.71
C THR A 95 6.97 -18.01 9.14
N SER A 96 6.93 -18.51 10.38
CA SER A 96 5.77 -19.19 10.97
C SER A 96 4.73 -18.23 11.57
N TYR A 97 5.05 -16.93 11.68
CA TYR A 97 4.13 -15.95 12.24
C TYR A 97 3.00 -15.65 11.26
N ARG A 98 1.75 -15.80 11.73
CA ARG A 98 0.57 -15.63 10.88
C ARG A 98 0.43 -14.21 10.32
N GLY A 99 0.80 -13.20 11.09
CA GLY A 99 0.81 -11.79 10.63
C GLY A 99 1.83 -11.50 9.56
N ALA A 100 2.80 -12.40 9.30
CA ALA A 100 3.77 -12.25 8.23
C ALA A 100 3.14 -12.21 6.83
N VAL A 101 1.88 -12.65 6.71
CA VAL A 101 1.09 -12.49 5.48
C VAL A 101 1.12 -11.04 4.96
N THR A 102 1.17 -10.02 5.83
CA THR A 102 1.15 -8.63 5.37
C THR A 102 2.36 -8.28 4.51
N TRP A 103 3.56 -8.43 5.04
CA TRP A 103 4.78 -8.10 4.30
C TRP A 103 5.09 -9.12 3.22
N ASN A 104 4.73 -10.41 3.41
CA ASN A 104 4.90 -11.41 2.36
C ASN A 104 4.04 -11.10 1.13
N THR A 105 2.78 -10.70 1.30
CA THR A 105 1.91 -10.33 0.17
C THR A 105 2.48 -9.13 -0.57
N PHE A 106 2.79 -8.04 0.14
CA PHE A 106 3.31 -6.83 -0.52
C PHE A 106 4.66 -7.08 -1.19
N TYR A 107 5.60 -7.71 -0.49
CA TYR A 107 6.93 -7.99 -1.02
C TYR A 107 6.84 -8.90 -2.25
N ASN A 108 6.25 -10.09 -2.11
CA ASN A 108 6.27 -11.10 -3.16
C ASN A 108 5.49 -10.62 -4.39
N SER A 109 4.33 -9.99 -4.22
CA SER A 109 3.52 -9.55 -5.37
C SER A 109 4.15 -8.39 -6.12
N PHE A 110 4.68 -7.36 -5.42
CA PHE A 110 5.36 -6.28 -6.12
C PHE A 110 6.68 -6.74 -6.73
N TYR A 111 7.44 -7.58 -6.03
CA TYR A 111 8.66 -8.15 -6.59
C TYR A 111 8.39 -8.98 -7.85
N GLN A 112 7.35 -9.83 -7.85
CA GLN A 112 6.96 -10.60 -9.02
C GLN A 112 6.48 -9.70 -10.17
N ALA A 113 5.65 -8.69 -9.90
CA ALA A 113 5.22 -7.75 -10.94
C ALA A 113 6.39 -6.97 -11.54
N ASN A 114 7.41 -6.65 -10.74
CA ASN A 114 8.65 -6.02 -11.22
C ASN A 114 9.45 -6.98 -12.12
N LEU A 115 9.58 -8.24 -11.73
CA LEU A 115 10.27 -9.27 -12.52
C LEU A 115 9.59 -9.53 -13.86
N ASP A 116 8.27 -9.77 -13.85
CA ASP A 116 7.48 -10.03 -15.05
C ASP A 116 7.57 -8.86 -16.04
N ALA A 117 7.46 -7.62 -15.53
CA ALA A 117 7.61 -6.43 -16.34
C ALA A 117 9.03 -6.28 -16.88
N THR A 118 10.06 -6.61 -16.09
CA THR A 118 11.46 -6.57 -16.54
C THR A 118 11.72 -7.57 -17.66
N LEU A 119 11.15 -8.77 -17.59
CA LEU A 119 11.22 -9.75 -18.67
C LEU A 119 10.50 -9.26 -19.93
N ALA A 120 9.33 -8.63 -19.79
CA ALA A 120 8.63 -8.03 -20.92
C ALA A 120 9.45 -6.91 -21.59
N LEU A 121 10.10 -6.05 -20.79
CA LEU A 121 10.99 -5.00 -21.30
C LEU A 121 12.23 -5.58 -21.98
N ASP A 122 12.82 -6.65 -21.45
CA ASP A 122 13.96 -7.35 -22.06
C ASP A 122 13.62 -7.88 -23.47
N ILE A 123 12.46 -8.55 -23.61
CA ILE A 123 11.96 -9.04 -24.90
C ILE A 123 11.87 -7.90 -25.94
N ILE A 124 11.34 -6.74 -25.53
CA ILE A 124 11.12 -5.61 -26.45
C ILE A 124 12.42 -4.86 -26.75
N GLU A 125 13.13 -4.41 -25.71
CA GLU A 125 14.21 -3.42 -25.83
C GLU A 125 15.58 -4.06 -26.03
N LYS A 126 15.85 -5.21 -25.41
CA LYS A 126 17.16 -5.89 -25.51
C LYS A 126 17.18 -6.93 -26.62
N GLN A 127 16.12 -7.73 -26.76
CA GLN A 127 16.03 -8.75 -27.81
C GLN A 127 15.45 -8.19 -29.13
N GLY A 128 14.86 -6.99 -29.13
CA GLY A 128 14.29 -6.36 -30.33
C GLY A 128 13.06 -7.07 -30.90
N LYS A 129 12.36 -7.88 -30.07
CA LYS A 129 11.21 -8.66 -30.51
C LYS A 129 9.92 -7.86 -30.41
N LYS A 130 9.02 -8.08 -31.37
CA LYS A 130 7.65 -7.56 -31.33
C LYS A 130 6.75 -8.48 -30.51
N ILE A 131 5.81 -7.89 -29.80
CA ILE A 131 4.77 -8.61 -29.04
C ILE A 131 3.46 -8.51 -29.82
N TYR A 132 2.81 -9.65 -30.03
CA TYR A 132 1.51 -9.72 -30.72
C TYR A 132 0.43 -10.25 -29.78
N ASP A 133 -0.83 -9.83 -30.00
CA ASP A 133 -1.98 -10.49 -29.39
C ASP A 133 -2.33 -11.80 -30.12
N THR A 134 -3.34 -12.51 -29.61
CA THR A 134 -3.80 -13.80 -30.16
C THR A 134 -4.45 -13.65 -31.54
N GLN A 135 -4.85 -12.45 -31.92
CA GLN A 135 -5.37 -12.11 -33.24
C GLN A 135 -4.26 -11.67 -34.21
N GLY A 136 -3.00 -11.57 -33.73
CA GLY A 136 -1.85 -11.18 -34.54
C GLY A 136 -1.62 -9.68 -34.67
N ASN A 137 -2.32 -8.84 -33.91
CA ASN A 137 -2.06 -7.39 -33.90
C ASN A 137 -0.79 -7.10 -33.09
N ASP A 138 0.01 -6.14 -33.57
CA ASP A 138 1.20 -5.67 -32.85
C ASP A 138 0.79 -4.86 -31.61
N ARG A 139 1.15 -5.36 -30.42
CA ARG A 139 0.89 -4.75 -29.10
C ARG A 139 2.18 -4.25 -28.45
N THR A 140 3.29 -4.16 -29.19
CA THR A 140 4.62 -3.86 -28.63
C THR A 140 4.64 -2.54 -27.87
N GLN A 141 4.11 -1.46 -28.45
CA GLN A 141 4.12 -0.14 -27.81
C GLN A 141 3.21 -0.09 -26.57
N ASP A 142 2.07 -0.78 -26.60
CA ASP A 142 1.18 -0.86 -25.44
C ASP A 142 1.82 -1.64 -24.30
N CYS A 143 2.49 -2.75 -24.62
CA CYS A 143 3.21 -3.56 -23.64
C CYS A 143 4.38 -2.78 -23.04
N LEU A 144 5.09 -1.99 -23.86
CA LEU A 144 6.19 -1.15 -23.38
C LEU A 144 5.69 -0.12 -22.35
N VAL A 145 4.61 0.61 -22.65
CA VAL A 145 3.98 1.55 -21.71
C VAL A 145 3.57 0.85 -20.42
N ALA A 146 2.85 -0.26 -20.54
CA ALA A 146 2.28 -0.98 -19.40
C ALA A 146 3.32 -1.67 -18.52
N ALA A 147 4.40 -2.20 -19.11
CA ALA A 147 5.51 -2.79 -18.38
C ALA A 147 6.27 -1.72 -17.56
N TYR A 148 6.61 -0.57 -18.16
CA TYR A 148 7.22 0.53 -17.41
C TYR A 148 6.31 1.05 -16.27
N TYR A 149 4.99 1.14 -16.51
CA TYR A 149 4.02 1.50 -15.47
C TYR A 149 4.04 0.51 -14.32
N ALA A 150 3.79 -0.78 -14.60
CA ALA A 150 3.72 -1.81 -13.56
C ALA A 150 5.04 -1.91 -12.78
N LYS A 151 6.17 -1.87 -13.48
CA LYS A 151 7.50 -1.88 -12.88
C LYS A 151 7.73 -0.69 -11.94
N GLY A 152 7.39 0.52 -12.40
CA GLY A 152 7.55 1.75 -11.62
C GLY A 152 6.69 1.77 -10.36
N ILE A 153 5.42 1.32 -10.45
CA ILE A 153 4.53 1.19 -9.29
C ILE A 153 5.06 0.16 -8.30
N ALA A 154 5.40 -1.04 -8.79
CA ALA A 154 5.89 -2.12 -7.96
C ALA A 154 7.14 -1.71 -7.17
N GLN A 155 8.12 -1.13 -7.86
CA GLN A 155 9.37 -0.73 -7.23
C GLN A 155 9.20 0.47 -6.29
N GLY A 156 8.39 1.46 -6.67
CA GLY A 156 8.07 2.59 -5.80
C GLY A 156 7.38 2.14 -4.50
N TYR A 157 6.41 1.22 -4.61
CA TYR A 157 5.70 0.70 -3.43
C TYR A 157 6.59 -0.17 -2.54
N LEU A 158 7.54 -0.93 -3.11
CA LEU A 158 8.55 -1.62 -2.32
C LEU A 158 9.34 -0.64 -1.42
N GLY A 159 9.76 0.51 -1.95
CA GLY A 159 10.40 1.55 -1.12
C GLY A 159 9.45 2.24 -0.13
N VAL A 160 8.17 2.43 -0.47
CA VAL A 160 7.20 3.01 0.49
C VAL A 160 7.00 2.09 1.71
N ILE A 161 7.09 0.78 1.52
CA ILE A 161 6.75 -0.24 2.53
C ILE A 161 7.98 -0.74 3.29
N PHE A 162 9.09 -1.02 2.61
CA PHE A 162 10.29 -1.67 3.17
C PHE A 162 11.46 -0.68 3.33
N ASP A 163 12.38 -0.97 4.25
CA ASP A 163 13.60 -0.18 4.52
C ASP A 163 14.57 -0.19 3.32
N ARG A 164 14.61 -1.31 2.59
CA ARG A 164 15.47 -1.53 1.43
C ARG A 164 14.96 -2.64 0.54
N GLY A 165 15.65 -2.83 -0.58
CA GLY A 165 15.40 -3.92 -1.51
C GLY A 165 16.48 -3.95 -2.59
N ILE A 166 16.06 -4.35 -3.78
CA ILE A 166 16.92 -4.44 -4.94
C ILE A 166 16.24 -3.83 -6.17
N ILE A 167 16.98 -3.01 -6.91
CA ILE A 167 16.55 -2.49 -8.21
C ILE A 167 16.78 -3.57 -9.27
N VAL A 168 15.69 -4.09 -9.83
CA VAL A 168 15.72 -5.18 -10.81
C VAL A 168 15.58 -4.63 -12.23
N ASP A 169 16.68 -4.13 -12.80
CA ASP A 169 16.72 -3.60 -14.17
C ASP A 169 17.34 -4.56 -15.20
N ASP A 170 17.86 -5.69 -14.73
CA ASP A 170 18.45 -6.72 -15.57
C ASP A 170 17.89 -8.11 -15.21
N VAL A 171 17.49 -8.88 -16.23
CA VAL A 171 17.00 -10.25 -16.07
C VAL A 171 18.11 -11.21 -15.63
N ASN A 172 19.38 -10.83 -15.85
CA ASN A 172 20.55 -11.63 -15.46
C ASN A 172 21.16 -11.21 -14.11
N LEU A 173 20.44 -10.40 -13.33
CA LEU A 173 20.92 -9.94 -12.04
C LEU A 173 21.18 -11.13 -11.10
N SER A 174 22.43 -11.26 -10.65
CA SER A 174 22.88 -12.35 -9.77
C SER A 174 23.21 -11.89 -8.35
N THR A 175 22.87 -10.64 -8.03
CA THR A 175 23.08 -10.02 -6.73
C THR A 175 22.39 -10.83 -5.63
N LYS A 176 23.15 -11.15 -4.57
CA LYS A 176 22.65 -11.84 -3.37
C LYS A 176 22.67 -10.91 -2.16
N ASP A 177 22.05 -9.75 -2.32
CA ASP A 177 21.94 -8.69 -1.31
C ASP A 177 20.75 -7.78 -1.66
N PHE A 178 20.41 -6.88 -0.73
CA PHE A 178 19.42 -5.81 -0.85
C PHE A 178 20.13 -4.46 -0.65
N PRO A 179 20.90 -4.01 -1.66
CA PRO A 179 21.78 -2.84 -1.52
C PRO A 179 21.00 -1.51 -1.52
N ASP A 180 19.81 -1.50 -2.12
CA ASP A 180 19.12 -0.28 -2.48
C ASP A 180 18.21 0.21 -1.36
N SER A 181 18.48 1.42 -0.88
CA SER A 181 17.62 2.08 0.12
C SER A 181 16.20 2.30 -0.40
N TYR A 182 15.24 2.44 0.51
CA TYR A 182 13.87 2.83 0.18
C TYR A 182 13.78 4.07 -0.71
N LYS A 183 14.67 5.06 -0.51
CA LYS A 183 14.75 6.27 -1.36
C LYS A 183 15.17 5.96 -2.78
N ALA A 184 16.17 5.10 -2.95
CA ALA A 184 16.63 4.66 -4.26
C ALA A 184 15.54 3.88 -5.01
N LEU A 185 14.81 3.02 -4.31
CA LEU A 185 13.65 2.30 -4.85
C LEU A 185 12.54 3.26 -5.32
N ILE A 186 12.17 4.24 -4.49
CA ILE A 186 11.18 5.26 -4.82
C ILE A 186 11.64 6.09 -6.02
N ALA A 187 12.87 6.61 -6.00
CA ALA A 187 13.41 7.43 -7.07
C ALA A 187 13.43 6.70 -8.42
N ASN A 188 13.83 5.42 -8.44
CA ASN A 188 13.77 4.61 -9.65
C ASN A 188 12.33 4.33 -10.09
N GLY A 189 11.43 4.05 -9.14
CA GLY A 189 10.01 3.88 -9.42
C GLY A 189 9.40 5.10 -10.14
N ILE A 190 9.68 6.31 -9.66
CA ILE A 190 9.24 7.57 -10.29
C ILE A 190 9.82 7.73 -11.69
N LYS A 191 11.13 7.46 -11.89
CA LYS A 191 11.76 7.50 -13.21
C LYS A 191 11.08 6.56 -14.22
N LEU A 192 10.70 5.36 -13.78
CA LEU A 192 10.01 4.37 -14.63
C LEU A 192 8.58 4.82 -14.96
N ILE A 193 7.87 5.44 -14.01
CA ILE A 193 6.53 6.00 -14.25
C ILE A 193 6.62 7.16 -15.24
N ASP A 194 7.59 8.07 -15.11
CA ASP A 194 7.82 9.16 -16.07
C ASP A 194 8.08 8.63 -17.48
N LYS A 195 8.88 7.57 -17.60
CA LYS A 195 9.13 6.89 -18.88
C LYS A 195 7.83 6.33 -19.47
N SER A 196 6.99 5.71 -18.66
CA SER A 196 5.69 5.19 -19.07
C SER A 196 4.76 6.30 -19.58
N ILE A 197 4.70 7.44 -18.88
CA ILE A 197 3.91 8.61 -19.30
C ILE A 197 4.40 9.12 -20.66
N ALA A 198 5.71 9.33 -20.83
CA ALA A 198 6.27 9.82 -22.08
C ALA A 198 5.99 8.88 -23.26
N LEU A 199 6.07 7.56 -23.05
CA LEU A 199 5.71 6.56 -24.06
C LEU A 199 4.22 6.59 -24.40
N ALA A 200 3.34 6.76 -23.40
CA ALA A 200 1.90 6.85 -23.62
C ALA A 200 1.51 8.11 -24.42
N GLU A 201 2.15 9.24 -24.13
CA GLU A 201 1.97 10.49 -24.88
C GLU A 201 2.34 10.29 -26.35
N ALA A 202 3.51 9.69 -26.62
CA ALA A 202 4.01 9.41 -27.96
C ALA A 202 3.21 8.35 -28.75
N ASN A 203 2.52 7.44 -28.07
CA ASN A 203 1.80 6.34 -28.73
C ASN A 203 0.47 6.80 -29.36
N SER A 204 0.43 7.03 -30.67
CA SER A 204 -0.77 7.49 -31.39
C SER A 204 -1.91 6.46 -31.46
N GLN A 205 -1.62 5.17 -31.25
CA GLN A 205 -2.57 4.05 -31.25
C GLN A 205 -2.71 3.43 -29.86
N PHE A 206 -2.64 4.27 -28.82
CA PHE A 206 -2.65 3.85 -27.41
C PHE A 206 -3.82 2.91 -27.08
N LYS A 207 -3.50 1.71 -26.60
CA LYS A 207 -4.48 0.76 -26.09
C LYS A 207 -4.00 0.14 -24.78
N PHE A 208 -4.69 0.48 -23.68
CA PHE A 208 -4.42 -0.06 -22.36
C PHE A 208 -5.63 -0.83 -21.84
N ASP A 209 -5.61 -2.15 -22.00
CA ASP A 209 -6.67 -3.09 -21.63
C ASP A 209 -6.13 -4.28 -20.80
N PHE A 210 -5.06 -4.02 -20.05
CA PHE A 210 -4.35 -5.01 -19.25
C PHE A 210 -5.02 -5.35 -17.91
N LEU A 211 -6.06 -4.61 -17.52
CA LEU A 211 -6.84 -4.88 -16.30
C LEU A 211 -8.16 -5.56 -16.68
N SER A 212 -8.39 -6.77 -16.17
CA SER A 212 -9.60 -7.54 -16.48
C SER A 212 -10.87 -6.73 -16.19
N GLY A 213 -11.68 -6.52 -17.24
CA GLY A 213 -12.92 -5.75 -17.17
C GLY A 213 -12.77 -4.23 -17.23
N LYS A 214 -11.56 -3.69 -17.37
CA LYS A 214 -11.32 -2.24 -17.43
C LYS A 214 -10.26 -1.89 -18.49
N SER A 215 -10.69 -1.18 -19.52
CA SER A 215 -9.81 -0.45 -20.42
C SER A 215 -9.65 1.01 -19.99
N PHE A 216 -8.55 1.62 -20.39
CA PHE A 216 -8.18 2.99 -20.05
C PHE A 216 -8.02 3.80 -21.34
N SER A 217 -8.61 4.99 -21.36
CA SER A 217 -8.24 6.01 -22.34
C SER A 217 -6.81 6.49 -22.09
N LYS A 218 -6.15 7.05 -23.11
CA LYS A 218 -4.83 7.66 -22.94
C LYS A 218 -4.84 8.73 -21.84
N SER A 219 -5.86 9.58 -21.82
CA SER A 219 -5.99 10.64 -20.82
C SER A 219 -6.17 10.09 -19.41
N ASP A 220 -6.97 9.03 -19.23
CA ASP A 220 -7.17 8.42 -17.91
C ASP A 220 -5.91 7.70 -17.44
N PHE A 221 -5.18 7.05 -18.35
CA PHE A 221 -3.91 6.43 -18.03
C PHE A 221 -2.86 7.47 -17.57
N ILE A 222 -2.73 8.59 -18.29
CA ILE A 222 -1.78 9.65 -17.90
C ILE A 222 -2.16 10.23 -16.52
N LYS A 223 -3.45 10.48 -16.27
CA LYS A 223 -3.93 10.93 -14.95
C LYS A 223 -3.66 9.91 -13.85
N LEU A 224 -3.87 8.62 -14.14
CA LEU A 224 -3.56 7.53 -13.23
C LEU A 224 -2.07 7.48 -12.87
N ALA A 225 -1.20 7.51 -13.88
CA ALA A 225 0.25 7.45 -13.68
C ALA A 225 0.76 8.64 -12.86
N ASN A 226 0.30 9.87 -13.16
CA ASN A 226 0.62 11.06 -12.37
C ASN A 226 0.06 10.96 -10.94
N SER A 227 -1.17 10.47 -10.76
CA SER A 227 -1.78 10.29 -9.44
C SER A 227 -0.99 9.31 -8.57
N MET A 228 -0.55 8.19 -9.16
CA MET A 228 0.31 7.22 -8.47
C MET A 228 1.70 7.79 -8.16
N ALA A 229 2.32 8.53 -9.08
CA ALA A 229 3.60 9.18 -8.86
C ALA A 229 3.53 10.16 -7.67
N ALA A 230 2.47 10.97 -7.59
CA ALA A 230 2.23 11.86 -6.45
C ALA A 230 2.11 11.10 -5.12
N ARG A 231 1.28 10.04 -5.10
CA ARG A 231 1.07 9.18 -3.91
C ARG A 231 2.35 8.49 -3.43
N ILE A 232 3.15 7.96 -4.36
CA ILE A 232 4.40 7.27 -4.05
C ILE A 232 5.40 8.26 -3.47
N LEU A 233 5.63 9.37 -4.19
CA LEU A 233 6.65 10.34 -3.82
C LEU A 233 6.32 11.07 -2.51
N SER A 234 5.04 11.36 -2.24
CA SER A 234 4.61 11.93 -0.96
C SER A 234 4.77 10.97 0.21
N SER A 235 4.92 9.66 -0.07
CA SER A 235 5.04 8.63 0.94
C SER A 235 6.49 8.29 1.28
N GLU A 236 7.50 8.99 0.77
CA GLU A 236 8.91 8.68 1.06
C GLU A 236 9.26 8.80 2.54
N ALA A 237 8.91 9.93 3.17
CA ALA A 237 9.33 10.27 4.52
C ALA A 237 8.80 9.29 5.58
N ARG A 238 9.68 8.90 6.51
CA ARG A 238 9.37 8.00 7.63
C ARG A 238 8.96 8.73 8.91
N ASP A 239 9.23 10.03 9.00
CA ASP A 239 8.79 10.91 10.08
C ASP A 239 8.61 12.35 9.57
N LYS A 240 8.15 13.24 10.45
CA LYS A 240 8.01 14.68 10.15
C LYS A 240 9.35 15.34 9.85
N ALA A 241 10.40 14.99 10.57
CA ALA A 241 11.73 15.59 10.39
C ALA A 241 12.30 15.28 9.00
N GLU A 242 12.06 14.07 8.50
CA GLU A 242 12.42 13.68 7.15
C GLU A 242 11.55 14.38 6.11
N ALA A 243 10.24 14.51 6.33
CA ALA A 243 9.37 15.29 5.44
C ALA A 243 9.79 16.77 5.31
N GLU A 244 10.32 17.36 6.39
CA GLU A 244 10.94 18.69 6.35
C GLU A 244 12.27 18.67 5.58
N LYS A 245 13.08 17.62 5.77
CA LYS A 245 14.43 17.49 5.19
C LYS A 245 14.43 17.22 3.68
N ILE A 246 13.46 16.51 3.13
CA ILE A 246 13.36 16.27 1.66
C ILE A 246 13.15 17.58 0.89
N GLY A 247 12.58 18.60 1.54
CA GLY A 247 12.58 19.99 1.08
C GLY A 247 11.72 20.30 -0.15
N ASP A 248 11.77 21.57 -0.57
CA ASP A 248 10.86 22.15 -1.54
C ASP A 248 10.92 21.50 -2.92
N ALA A 249 12.08 20.97 -3.33
CA ALA A 249 12.24 20.34 -4.63
C ALA A 249 11.37 19.08 -4.78
N GLN A 250 11.27 18.27 -3.71
CA GLN A 250 10.46 17.07 -3.73
C GLN A 250 8.97 17.39 -3.62
N TRP A 251 8.59 18.29 -2.71
CA TRP A 251 7.19 18.69 -2.55
C TRP A 251 6.64 19.41 -3.78
N SER A 252 7.48 20.17 -4.50
CA SER A 252 7.11 20.75 -5.80
C SER A 252 6.86 19.68 -6.87
N LYS A 253 7.62 18.57 -6.86
CA LYS A 253 7.36 17.43 -7.75
C LYS A 253 6.06 16.72 -7.40
N VAL A 254 5.79 16.47 -6.11
CA VAL A 254 4.51 15.89 -5.66
C VAL A 254 3.35 16.75 -6.14
N LEU A 255 3.44 18.08 -5.95
CA LEU A 255 2.45 19.03 -6.42
C LEU A 255 2.26 18.95 -7.94
N ALA A 256 3.34 18.97 -8.72
CA ALA A 256 3.28 18.92 -10.18
C ALA A 256 2.65 17.63 -10.72
N TYR A 257 2.91 16.47 -10.08
CA TYR A 257 2.21 15.23 -10.41
C TYR A 257 0.73 15.30 -10.04
N ALA A 258 0.40 15.79 -8.84
CA ALA A 258 -0.98 15.89 -8.39
C ALA A 258 -1.82 16.87 -9.24
N GLU A 259 -1.23 17.95 -9.76
CA GLU A 259 -1.89 18.87 -10.71
C GLU A 259 -2.28 18.20 -12.03
N LYS A 260 -1.54 17.17 -12.44
CA LYS A 260 -1.80 16.36 -13.64
C LYS A 260 -2.62 15.09 -13.33
N GLY A 261 -3.00 14.89 -12.07
CA GLY A 261 -3.75 13.72 -11.61
C GLY A 261 -5.25 13.79 -11.94
N PHE A 262 -6.02 12.90 -11.32
CA PHE A 262 -7.47 12.89 -11.48
C PHE A 262 -8.15 14.15 -10.92
N THR A 263 -9.16 14.64 -11.65
CA THR A 263 -10.01 15.77 -11.26
C THR A 263 -11.44 15.36 -10.92
N SER A 264 -11.75 14.07 -11.05
CA SER A 264 -13.00 13.40 -10.69
C SER A 264 -12.67 12.03 -10.12
N ASP A 265 -13.55 11.47 -9.31
CA ASP A 265 -13.32 10.14 -8.73
C ASP A 265 -13.09 9.08 -9.82
N PHE A 266 -12.00 8.35 -9.69
CA PHE A 266 -11.68 7.21 -10.53
C PHE A 266 -12.15 5.93 -9.85
N ILE A 267 -13.32 5.49 -10.30
CA ILE A 267 -14.02 4.31 -9.82
C ILE A 267 -13.83 3.15 -10.80
N ILE A 268 -13.60 1.95 -10.26
CA ILE A 268 -13.61 0.70 -11.02
C ILE A 268 -14.82 -0.12 -10.57
N THR A 269 -15.68 -0.51 -11.50
CA THR A 269 -16.81 -1.40 -11.23
C THR A 269 -16.35 -2.85 -11.31
N THR A 270 -16.66 -3.65 -10.31
CA THR A 270 -16.36 -5.09 -10.32
C THR A 270 -17.14 -5.77 -11.43
N VAL A 271 -16.46 -6.63 -12.19
CA VAL A 271 -17.06 -7.59 -13.13
C VAL A 271 -16.67 -9.02 -12.73
N THR A 272 -17.32 -10.03 -13.29
CA THR A 272 -16.96 -11.44 -13.04
C THR A 272 -15.49 -11.69 -13.40
N GLY A 273 -14.69 -12.14 -12.44
CA GLY A 273 -13.25 -12.38 -12.60
C GLY A 273 -12.40 -11.11 -12.75
N GLY A 274 -13.00 -9.93 -12.57
CA GLY A 274 -12.31 -8.65 -12.66
C GLY A 274 -11.72 -8.16 -11.34
N TYR A 275 -11.14 -6.97 -11.39
CA TYR A 275 -10.60 -6.29 -10.21
C TYR A 275 -11.70 -5.92 -9.20
N TYR A 276 -11.35 -6.03 -7.91
CA TYR A 276 -12.07 -5.43 -6.79
C TYR A 276 -11.10 -5.02 -5.69
N ASN A 277 -11.49 -4.03 -4.87
CA ASN A 277 -10.69 -3.53 -3.76
C ASN A 277 -10.82 -4.48 -2.56
N GLN A 278 -9.81 -5.33 -2.37
CA GLN A 278 -9.76 -6.35 -1.32
C GLN A 278 -9.62 -5.78 0.10
N LEU A 279 -9.00 -4.61 0.25
CA LEU A 279 -8.97 -3.92 1.53
C LEU A 279 -10.37 -3.42 1.89
N LEU A 280 -11.00 -2.66 1.00
CA LEU A 280 -12.28 -2.03 1.28
C LEU A 280 -13.37 -3.05 1.53
N THR A 281 -13.39 -4.18 0.79
CA THR A 281 -14.35 -5.26 1.05
C THR A 281 -14.26 -5.78 2.49
N ASN A 282 -13.06 -5.85 3.08
CA ASN A 282 -12.87 -6.28 4.45
C ASN A 282 -13.31 -5.19 5.44
N LEU A 283 -12.97 -3.93 5.17
CA LEU A 283 -13.28 -2.79 6.04
C LEU A 283 -14.78 -2.50 6.16
N VAL A 284 -15.56 -2.75 5.10
CA VAL A 284 -17.02 -2.49 5.10
C VAL A 284 -17.85 -3.71 5.49
N GLN A 285 -17.23 -4.88 5.67
CA GLN A 285 -17.93 -6.09 6.05
C GLN A 285 -18.61 -5.93 7.42
N ARG A 286 -19.84 -6.44 7.53
CA ARG A 286 -20.66 -6.43 8.75
C ARG A 286 -20.88 -7.83 9.30
N ASN A 287 -20.96 -7.91 10.62
CA ASN A 287 -21.42 -9.08 11.36
C ASN A 287 -22.96 -9.13 11.32
N SER A 288 -23.54 -10.27 11.71
CA SER A 288 -25.00 -10.48 11.71
C SER A 288 -25.77 -9.56 12.66
N ASP A 289 -25.11 -9.02 13.68
CA ASP A 289 -25.66 -8.06 14.64
C ASP A 289 -25.55 -6.60 14.17
N GLY A 290 -25.08 -6.37 12.94
CA GLY A 290 -24.90 -5.05 12.34
C GLY A 290 -23.61 -4.32 12.73
N SER A 291 -22.79 -4.87 13.64
CA SER A 291 -21.46 -4.33 13.94
C SER A 291 -20.48 -4.54 12.78
N GLY A 292 -19.44 -3.70 12.71
CA GLY A 292 -18.37 -3.87 11.73
C GLY A 292 -17.49 -5.08 12.04
N TRP A 293 -17.04 -5.79 11.01
CA TRP A 293 -16.05 -6.86 11.16
C TRP A 293 -14.63 -6.31 11.38
N LEU A 294 -14.29 -5.26 10.65
CA LEU A 294 -13.11 -4.43 10.83
C LEU A 294 -13.58 -2.97 11.01
N PRO A 295 -14.14 -2.64 12.18
CA PRO A 295 -14.74 -1.34 12.41
C PRO A 295 -13.69 -0.22 12.51
N PRO A 296 -14.06 1.04 12.25
CA PRO A 296 -13.18 2.19 12.44
C PRO A 296 -12.79 2.34 13.92
N ASP A 297 -11.54 2.70 14.15
CA ASP A 297 -11.03 2.97 15.51
C ASP A 297 -11.78 4.14 16.17
N VAL A 298 -11.78 4.18 17.51
CA VAL A 298 -12.38 5.27 18.29
C VAL A 298 -11.80 6.64 17.92
N LYS A 299 -10.56 6.69 17.38
CA LYS A 299 -9.94 7.89 16.77
C LYS A 299 -10.88 8.60 15.80
N ILE A 300 -11.64 7.87 14.98
CA ILE A 300 -12.52 8.45 13.97
C ILE A 300 -13.65 9.24 14.62
N ALA A 301 -14.26 8.69 15.67
CA ALA A 301 -15.25 9.41 16.46
C ALA A 301 -14.61 10.54 17.29
N TYR A 302 -13.44 10.31 17.88
CA TYR A 302 -12.68 11.32 18.63
C TYR A 302 -12.43 12.58 17.80
N LEU A 303 -12.02 12.41 16.54
CA LEU A 303 -11.75 13.52 15.63
C LEU A 303 -13.03 14.27 15.22
N ALA A 304 -14.16 13.57 15.09
CA ALA A 304 -15.42 14.13 14.60
C ALA A 304 -16.35 14.69 15.69
N ASP A 305 -16.15 14.33 16.95
CA ASP A 305 -16.98 14.76 18.06
C ASP A 305 -16.85 16.25 18.35
N LYS A 306 -17.91 17.00 18.04
CA LYS A 306 -17.95 18.45 18.27
C LYS A 306 -17.94 18.85 19.74
N THR A 307 -18.26 17.90 20.64
CA THR A 307 -18.31 18.14 22.09
C THR A 307 -16.97 17.90 22.76
N GLY A 308 -16.07 17.15 22.11
CA GLY A 308 -14.76 16.79 22.66
C GLY A 308 -14.80 15.79 23.81
N ASN A 309 -15.92 15.08 23.99
CA ASN A 309 -16.12 14.15 25.11
C ASN A 309 -15.71 12.71 24.80
N THR A 310 -15.56 12.37 23.52
CA THR A 310 -15.08 11.04 23.11
C THR A 310 -13.66 10.84 23.64
N PRO A 311 -13.37 9.75 24.37
CA PRO A 311 -12.04 9.48 24.87
C PRO A 311 -11.10 8.96 23.77
N LYS A 312 -9.79 9.07 23.97
CA LYS A 312 -8.76 8.53 23.07
C LYS A 312 -8.63 6.99 23.15
N PHE A 313 -9.18 6.40 24.20
CA PHE A 313 -9.25 4.97 24.48
C PHE A 313 -10.65 4.62 24.93
N TYR A 314 -11.14 3.47 24.52
CA TYR A 314 -12.47 3.05 24.93
C TYR A 314 -12.50 2.73 26.44
N PRO A 315 -13.54 3.15 27.20
CA PRO A 315 -13.57 2.99 28.64
C PRO A 315 -13.70 1.52 29.09
N LEU A 316 -13.17 1.24 30.29
CA LEU A 316 -13.19 -0.11 30.89
C LEU A 316 -14.61 -0.63 31.20
N THR A 317 -15.59 0.26 31.34
CA THR A 317 -16.98 -0.09 31.61
C THR A 317 -17.94 0.78 30.81
N GLY A 318 -19.18 0.29 30.63
CA GLY A 318 -20.23 1.02 29.92
C GLY A 318 -20.09 0.98 28.39
N ILE A 319 -21.00 1.70 27.74
CA ILE A 319 -21.06 1.86 26.29
C ILE A 319 -20.98 3.36 26.00
N LEU A 320 -20.00 3.77 25.18
CA LEU A 320 -19.91 5.16 24.73
C LEU A 320 -21.16 5.53 23.91
N PRO A 321 -21.79 6.68 24.18
CA PRO A 321 -22.96 7.11 23.44
C PRO A 321 -22.60 7.49 22.00
N ASN A 322 -23.63 7.62 21.16
CA ASN A 322 -23.49 8.23 19.84
C ASN A 322 -22.97 9.69 19.98
N ILE A 323 -22.12 10.13 19.05
CA ILE A 323 -21.58 11.51 19.06
C ILE A 323 -22.43 12.44 18.18
N SER A 324 -22.16 13.75 18.27
CA SER A 324 -22.63 14.73 17.29
C SER A 324 -21.44 15.34 16.57
N SER A 325 -21.47 15.33 15.24
CA SER A 325 -20.45 15.93 14.39
C SER A 325 -20.95 17.22 13.74
N ASN A 326 -20.05 18.16 13.50
CA ASN A 326 -20.33 19.31 12.62
C ASN A 326 -20.17 18.95 11.14
N ASP A 327 -19.57 17.80 10.83
CA ASP A 327 -19.35 17.31 9.48
C ASP A 327 -20.50 16.36 9.06
N LYS A 328 -21.29 16.79 8.07
CA LYS A 328 -22.40 16.00 7.53
C LYS A 328 -21.95 14.70 6.84
N ARG A 329 -20.67 14.60 6.44
CA ARG A 329 -20.11 13.35 5.91
C ARG A 329 -20.06 12.27 6.97
N PHE A 330 -19.80 12.63 8.22
CA PHE A 330 -19.62 11.65 9.29
C PHE A 330 -20.85 10.74 9.43
N ASP A 331 -22.05 11.32 9.53
CA ASP A 331 -23.31 10.58 9.59
C ASP A 331 -23.68 9.92 8.26
N SER A 332 -23.04 10.25 7.15
CA SER A 332 -23.24 9.54 5.88
C SER A 332 -22.26 8.38 5.73
N TYR A 333 -21.07 8.50 6.31
CA TYR A 333 -19.96 7.58 6.10
C TYR A 333 -19.84 6.54 7.21
N PHE A 334 -20.26 6.86 8.43
CA PHE A 334 -20.14 6.01 9.61
C PHE A 334 -21.49 5.82 10.30
N GLY A 335 -21.73 4.62 10.81
CA GLY A 335 -22.91 4.28 11.59
C GLY A 335 -22.54 3.89 13.01
N TYR A 336 -23.50 4.02 13.92
CA TYR A 336 -23.35 3.69 15.34
C TYR A 336 -24.15 2.42 15.68
N THR A 337 -23.62 1.59 16.57
CA THR A 337 -24.28 0.43 17.16
C THR A 337 -23.80 0.20 18.59
N THR A 338 -24.69 -0.27 19.48
CA THR A 338 -24.31 -0.67 20.84
C THR A 338 -23.66 -2.05 20.90
N SER A 339 -23.68 -2.83 19.81
CA SER A 339 -23.01 -4.13 19.77
C SER A 339 -21.52 -3.99 19.57
N PHE A 340 -20.74 -4.72 20.38
CA PHE A 340 -19.29 -4.86 20.21
C PHE A 340 -18.91 -5.97 19.22
N GLY A 341 -19.87 -6.73 18.70
CA GLY A 341 -19.60 -7.75 17.69
C GLY A 341 -18.56 -8.77 18.12
N ILE A 342 -17.44 -8.82 17.37
CA ILE A 342 -16.38 -9.81 17.55
C ILE A 342 -15.29 -9.38 18.54
N PHE A 343 -15.44 -8.25 19.23
CA PHE A 343 -14.44 -7.80 20.19
C PHE A 343 -14.35 -8.73 21.41
N ILE A 344 -13.13 -8.94 21.91
CA ILE A 344 -12.80 -9.81 23.03
C ILE A 344 -12.19 -8.95 24.14
N GLU A 345 -12.87 -8.85 25.27
CA GLU A 345 -12.46 -7.96 26.37
C GLU A 345 -11.08 -8.31 26.94
N SER A 346 -10.72 -9.60 26.99
CA SER A 346 -9.41 -10.06 27.47
C SER A 346 -8.23 -9.63 26.58
N ARG A 347 -8.50 -9.07 25.39
CA ARG A 347 -7.51 -8.52 24.46
C ARG A 347 -7.42 -7.00 24.50
N GLY A 348 -7.98 -6.39 25.53
CA GLY A 348 -7.89 -4.96 25.80
C GLY A 348 -9.15 -4.22 25.37
N ARG A 349 -9.91 -3.73 26.35
CA ARG A 349 -11.13 -2.96 26.09
C ARG A 349 -10.84 -1.61 25.43
N GLY A 350 -9.65 -1.03 25.62
CA GLY A 350 -9.23 0.23 25.00
C GLY A 350 -9.34 0.28 23.47
N LEU A 351 -9.30 -0.90 22.82
CA LEU A 351 -9.44 -1.08 21.36
C LEU A 351 -10.90 -1.13 20.88
N PHE A 352 -11.89 -1.07 21.77
CA PHE A 352 -13.28 -1.23 21.37
C PHE A 352 -13.80 0.02 20.64
N THR A 353 -14.89 -0.16 19.91
CA THR A 353 -15.59 0.92 19.20
C THR A 353 -17.06 0.53 19.02
N ASN A 354 -17.91 1.54 18.88
CA ASN A 354 -19.34 1.39 18.57
C ASN A 354 -19.67 1.80 17.12
N TRP A 355 -18.66 1.95 16.28
CA TRP A 355 -18.78 2.51 14.96
C TRP A 355 -18.59 1.45 13.87
N TYR A 356 -19.22 1.65 12.72
CA TYR A 356 -19.00 0.84 11.52
C TYR A 356 -19.05 1.72 10.27
N ARG A 357 -18.51 1.22 9.15
CA ARG A 357 -18.51 1.94 7.87
C ARG A 357 -19.84 1.76 7.12
N LYS A 358 -20.41 2.87 6.69
CA LYS A 358 -21.58 2.94 5.78
C LYS A 358 -21.14 3.27 4.35
N ARG A 359 -20.18 4.17 4.19
CA ARG A 359 -19.66 4.51 2.85
C ARG A 359 -19.12 3.25 2.19
N TRP A 360 -19.46 3.06 0.92
CA TRP A 360 -19.03 1.92 0.09
C TRP A 360 -19.56 0.54 0.50
N TYR A 361 -20.43 0.45 1.51
CA TYR A 361 -21.05 -0.83 1.87
C TYR A 361 -21.84 -1.40 0.70
N ASN A 362 -21.67 -2.69 0.45
CA ASN A 362 -22.44 -3.45 -0.53
C ASN A 362 -23.34 -4.44 0.21
N SER A 363 -24.60 -4.57 -0.21
CA SER A 363 -25.57 -5.48 0.41
C SER A 363 -25.18 -6.96 0.33
N ALA A 364 -24.31 -7.35 -0.62
CA ALA A 364 -23.72 -8.68 -0.68
C ALA A 364 -22.64 -8.93 0.39
N ASN A 365 -22.33 -7.92 1.23
CA ASN A 365 -21.28 -7.95 2.24
C ASN A 365 -19.87 -8.24 1.68
N THR A 366 -19.68 -7.97 0.38
CA THR A 366 -18.41 -8.09 -0.34
C THR A 366 -18.40 -7.15 -1.54
N LEU A 367 -17.21 -6.68 -1.94
CA LEU A 367 -17.02 -5.97 -3.23
C LEU A 367 -16.63 -6.90 -4.38
N ASN A 368 -16.39 -8.19 -4.10
CA ASN A 368 -16.22 -9.21 -5.12
C ASN A 368 -17.59 -9.67 -5.66
N SER A 369 -18.40 -8.71 -6.08
CA SER A 369 -19.73 -8.93 -6.64
C SER A 369 -19.90 -8.03 -7.86
N PRO A 370 -20.34 -8.56 -9.03
CA PRO A 370 -20.57 -7.75 -10.21
C PRO A 370 -21.41 -6.50 -9.91
N GLY A 371 -20.97 -5.35 -10.40
CA GLY A 371 -21.63 -4.06 -10.14
C GLY A 371 -21.17 -3.33 -8.86
N ALA A 372 -20.39 -3.97 -7.99
CA ALA A 372 -19.81 -3.29 -6.84
C ALA A 372 -18.84 -2.17 -7.26
N VAL A 373 -18.81 -1.10 -6.46
CA VAL A 373 -18.08 0.14 -6.74
C VAL A 373 -16.76 0.13 -5.96
N ASN A 374 -15.64 0.31 -6.66
CA ASN A 374 -14.30 0.33 -6.04
C ASN A 374 -13.63 1.69 -6.27
N PRO A 375 -13.56 2.57 -5.26
CA PRO A 375 -12.85 3.84 -5.36
C PRO A 375 -11.33 3.63 -5.35
N TYR A 376 -10.70 3.69 -6.53
CA TYR A 376 -9.26 3.48 -6.69
C TYR A 376 -8.45 4.77 -6.55
N PHE A 377 -9.02 5.90 -6.96
CA PHE A 377 -8.55 7.24 -6.62
C PHE A 377 -9.74 8.17 -6.44
N LEU A 378 -9.77 8.93 -5.35
CA LEU A 378 -10.73 10.01 -5.18
C LEU A 378 -10.12 11.31 -5.71
N ALA A 379 -10.96 12.19 -6.26
CA ALA A 379 -10.53 13.55 -6.59
C ALA A 379 -10.05 14.29 -5.34
N GLU A 380 -10.65 13.99 -4.17
CA GLU A 380 -10.19 14.57 -2.91
C GLU A 380 -8.77 14.12 -2.55
N GLU A 381 -8.37 12.88 -2.82
CA GLU A 381 -7.00 12.44 -2.54
C GLU A 381 -5.98 13.33 -3.26
N ILE A 382 -6.25 13.64 -4.52
CA ILE A 382 -5.41 14.55 -5.33
C ILE A 382 -5.45 15.97 -4.77
N ARG A 383 -6.62 16.46 -4.34
CA ARG A 383 -6.74 17.77 -3.66
C ARG A 383 -5.92 17.83 -2.37
N LEU A 384 -5.95 16.78 -1.55
CA LEU A 384 -5.20 16.68 -0.31
C LEU A 384 -3.69 16.59 -0.55
N LEU A 385 -3.25 15.83 -1.57
CA LEU A 385 -1.84 15.79 -1.96
C LEU A 385 -1.34 17.18 -2.41
N LYS A 386 -2.16 17.94 -3.14
CA LYS A 386 -1.84 19.33 -3.50
C LYS A 386 -1.79 20.24 -2.26
N ALA A 387 -2.77 20.13 -1.37
CA ALA A 387 -2.84 20.95 -0.15
C ALA A 387 -1.69 20.66 0.81
N GLU A 388 -1.34 19.38 0.99
CA GLU A 388 -0.21 18.96 1.81
C GLU A 388 1.12 19.40 1.18
N SER A 389 1.30 19.26 -0.13
CA SER A 389 2.51 19.76 -0.80
C SER A 389 2.70 21.26 -0.59
N LYS A 390 1.61 22.04 -0.72
CA LYS A 390 1.63 23.48 -0.44
C LYS A 390 1.90 23.79 1.04
N PHE A 391 1.39 22.99 1.97
CA PHE A 391 1.72 23.09 3.38
C PHE A 391 3.22 22.92 3.64
N TRP A 392 3.86 21.91 3.03
CA TRP A 392 5.30 21.70 3.19
C TRP A 392 6.14 22.78 2.52
N LEU A 393 5.68 23.32 1.39
CA LEU A 393 6.26 24.49 0.72
C LEU A 393 6.00 25.82 1.46
N LYS A 394 5.34 25.77 2.62
CA LYS A 394 4.94 26.94 3.43
C LYS A 394 4.00 27.92 2.70
N ASP A 395 3.38 27.48 1.61
CA ASP A 395 2.26 28.16 0.94
C ASP A 395 0.96 27.85 1.69
N TYR A 396 0.84 28.39 2.91
CA TYR A 396 -0.32 28.15 3.76
C TYR A 396 -1.60 28.76 3.20
N ALA A 397 -1.49 29.88 2.47
CA ALA A 397 -2.63 30.49 1.79
C ALA A 397 -3.16 29.58 0.68
N GLY A 398 -2.28 29.02 -0.16
CA GLY A 398 -2.67 28.09 -1.20
C GLY A 398 -3.19 26.75 -0.65
N ALA A 399 -2.61 26.24 0.43
CA ALA A 399 -3.11 25.05 1.12
C ALA A 399 -4.53 25.27 1.68
N ALA A 400 -4.76 26.40 2.36
CA ALA A 400 -6.08 26.77 2.86
C ALA A 400 -7.09 26.96 1.72
N SER A 401 -6.68 27.59 0.60
CA SER A 401 -7.53 27.76 -0.57
C SER A 401 -8.03 26.43 -1.13
N LEU A 402 -7.19 25.39 -1.17
CA LEU A 402 -7.60 24.06 -1.64
C LEU A 402 -8.57 23.39 -0.68
N LEU A 403 -8.35 23.51 0.63
CA LEU A 403 -9.24 22.94 1.66
C LEU A 403 -10.57 23.71 1.79
N ASN A 404 -10.59 25.00 1.44
CA ASN A 404 -11.77 25.85 1.53
C ASN A 404 -12.50 25.99 0.19
N ASP A 405 -11.98 25.38 -0.87
CA ASP A 405 -12.61 25.34 -2.19
C ASP A 405 -14.05 24.81 -2.06
N PRO A 406 -15.07 25.48 -2.64
CA PRO A 406 -16.46 25.04 -2.53
C PRO A 406 -16.71 23.61 -3.02
N ALA A 407 -15.86 23.08 -3.91
CA ALA A 407 -15.92 21.71 -4.40
C ALA A 407 -15.08 20.70 -3.58
N ALA A 408 -14.35 21.14 -2.54
CA ALA A 408 -13.73 20.25 -1.57
C ALA A 408 -14.81 19.45 -0.83
N ALA A 409 -14.61 18.15 -0.61
CA ALA A 409 -15.62 17.29 0.02
C ALA A 409 -16.07 17.83 1.39
N ARG A 410 -15.13 18.41 2.15
CA ARG A 410 -15.41 19.09 3.43
C ARG A 410 -16.34 20.30 3.33
N LYS A 411 -16.35 20.99 2.19
CA LYS A 411 -17.22 22.13 1.91
C LYS A 411 -18.52 21.68 1.26
N ALA A 412 -18.42 20.96 0.14
CA ALA A 412 -19.54 20.54 -0.69
C ALA A 412 -20.50 19.58 0.04
N ILE A 413 -19.95 18.62 0.79
CA ILE A 413 -20.73 17.59 1.49
C ILE A 413 -20.73 17.88 2.99
N GLY A 414 -19.55 18.09 3.57
CA GLY A 414 -19.40 18.26 5.03
C GLY A 414 -19.97 19.57 5.58
N THR A 415 -20.11 20.60 4.75
CA THR A 415 -20.55 21.95 5.14
C THR A 415 -19.72 22.58 6.25
N LEU A 416 -18.42 22.24 6.31
CA LEU A 416 -17.51 22.71 7.34
C LEU A 416 -17.06 24.16 7.12
N PRO A 417 -16.71 24.90 8.19
CA PRO A 417 -16.15 26.24 8.08
C PRO A 417 -14.79 26.26 7.39
N ASP A 418 -14.39 27.46 6.99
CA ASP A 418 -13.08 27.70 6.39
C ASP A 418 -11.96 27.44 7.41
N VAL A 419 -10.84 26.92 6.91
CA VAL A 419 -9.61 26.69 7.66
C VAL A 419 -8.72 27.90 7.49
N ALA A 420 -8.18 28.38 8.61
CA ALA A 420 -7.24 29.48 8.58
C ALA A 420 -5.91 29.06 7.92
N ALA A 421 -5.29 30.01 7.22
CA ALA A 421 -4.02 29.82 6.51
C ALA A 421 -2.81 29.86 7.46
N ASN A 422 -2.78 28.99 8.46
CA ASN A 422 -1.64 28.82 9.36
C ASN A 422 -1.30 27.34 9.57
N GLN A 423 -0.07 27.08 10.01
CA GLN A 423 0.48 25.73 10.13
C GLN A 423 -0.35 24.82 11.03
N THR A 424 -0.80 25.31 12.19
CA THR A 424 -1.53 24.52 13.19
C THR A 424 -2.88 24.05 12.66
N ASP A 425 -3.67 24.98 12.12
CA ASP A 425 -5.01 24.66 11.63
C ASP A 425 -4.97 23.79 10.37
N LEU A 426 -4.04 24.06 9.46
CA LEU A 426 -3.85 23.24 8.25
C LEU A 426 -3.43 21.81 8.59
N ARG A 427 -2.46 21.62 9.49
CA ARG A 427 -2.02 20.28 9.90
C ARG A 427 -3.14 19.50 10.57
N LYS A 428 -3.90 20.15 11.45
CA LYS A 428 -5.09 19.55 12.09
C LYS A 428 -6.12 19.15 11.03
N GLN A 429 -6.43 20.03 10.08
CA GLN A 429 -7.42 19.73 9.07
C GLN A 429 -6.96 18.62 8.12
N LEU A 430 -5.71 18.63 7.67
CA LEU A 430 -5.18 17.55 6.81
C LEU A 430 -5.34 16.19 7.49
N HIS A 431 -5.03 16.09 8.79
CA HIS A 431 -5.26 14.85 9.54
C HIS A 431 -6.73 14.43 9.55
N TYR A 432 -7.64 15.38 9.79
CA TYR A 432 -9.07 15.13 9.76
C TYR A 432 -9.54 14.64 8.38
N GLU A 433 -9.13 15.29 7.29
CA GLU A 433 -9.56 14.94 5.93
C GLU A 433 -9.02 13.58 5.48
N TYR A 434 -7.75 13.25 5.79
CA TYR A 434 -7.22 11.91 5.53
C TYR A 434 -7.93 10.82 6.35
N ALA A 435 -8.40 11.14 7.56
CA ALA A 435 -9.13 10.19 8.41
C ALA A 435 -10.59 10.00 7.99
N ILE A 436 -11.27 11.04 7.46
CA ILE A 436 -12.70 11.00 7.14
C ILE A 436 -12.98 10.74 5.67
N GLU A 437 -12.33 11.48 4.76
CA GLU A 437 -12.67 11.43 3.33
C GLU A 437 -11.97 10.27 2.61
N ILE A 438 -10.75 9.96 3.00
CA ILE A 438 -9.93 8.91 2.37
C ILE A 438 -10.22 7.52 2.96
N ASP A 439 -10.99 7.43 4.05
CA ASP A 439 -11.28 6.16 4.73
C ASP A 439 -11.76 5.06 3.77
N GLY A 440 -10.97 3.98 3.69
CA GLY A 440 -11.21 2.81 2.85
C GLY A 440 -11.03 3.02 1.34
N ALA A 441 -10.85 4.25 0.87
CA ALA A 441 -10.63 4.55 -0.54
C ALA A 441 -9.14 4.57 -0.91
N GLY A 442 -8.85 4.43 -2.20
CA GLY A 442 -7.51 4.61 -2.72
C GLY A 442 -6.64 3.35 -2.63
N GLY A 443 -5.84 3.25 -1.57
CA GLY A 443 -4.78 2.24 -1.45
C GLY A 443 -4.42 1.84 -0.02
N ALA A 444 -3.67 0.75 0.10
CA ALA A 444 -3.49 -0.02 1.33
C ALA A 444 -2.84 0.71 2.51
N PHE A 445 -2.11 1.80 2.28
CA PHE A 445 -1.29 2.47 3.30
C PHE A 445 -1.50 3.99 3.34
N LEU A 446 -2.53 4.53 2.71
CA LEU A 446 -2.71 5.99 2.55
C LEU A 446 -2.79 6.76 3.89
N PRO A 447 -3.74 6.45 4.80
CA PRO A 447 -3.74 7.09 6.13
C PRO A 447 -2.45 6.83 6.91
N PHE A 448 -1.88 5.64 6.79
CA PHE A 448 -0.65 5.25 7.47
C PHE A 448 0.53 6.13 7.06
N THR A 449 0.80 6.30 5.76
CA THR A 449 1.95 7.12 5.31
C THR A 449 1.74 8.60 5.59
N PHE A 450 0.49 9.09 5.58
CA PHE A 450 0.17 10.45 6.02
C PHE A 450 0.50 10.65 7.50
N MET A 451 0.06 9.72 8.35
CA MET A 451 0.34 9.80 9.78
C MET A 451 1.83 9.66 10.08
N ARG A 452 2.52 8.76 9.37
CA ARG A 452 3.97 8.54 9.46
C ARG A 452 4.74 9.83 9.24
N ARG A 453 4.58 10.47 8.07
CA ARG A 453 5.30 11.70 7.70
C ARG A 453 4.88 12.96 8.47
N ASN A 454 3.92 12.82 9.40
CA ASN A 454 3.45 13.91 10.26
C ASN A 454 3.68 13.62 11.75
N ASN A 455 4.32 12.51 12.14
CA ASN A 455 4.45 12.08 13.54
C ASN A 455 3.09 11.99 14.25
N LEU A 456 2.14 11.32 13.60
CA LEU A 456 0.80 11.08 14.15
C LEU A 456 0.58 9.62 14.53
N LEU A 457 1.44 8.68 14.14
CA LEU A 457 1.35 7.28 14.56
C LEU A 457 1.56 7.17 16.09
N VAL A 458 0.83 6.28 16.74
CA VAL A 458 1.05 5.96 18.17
C VAL A 458 2.49 5.49 18.38
N GLY A 459 3.09 5.86 19.52
CA GLY A 459 4.45 5.43 19.87
C GLY A 459 4.61 3.92 19.76
N GLY A 460 5.75 3.48 19.20
CA GLY A 460 6.08 2.06 19.04
C GLY A 460 5.51 1.42 17.79
N THR A 461 4.72 2.14 17.00
CA THR A 461 4.30 1.69 15.67
C THR A 461 5.52 1.62 14.74
N PRO A 462 5.75 0.49 14.03
CA PRO A 462 6.75 0.43 12.97
C PRO A 462 6.37 1.40 11.85
N THR A 463 7.34 2.19 11.40
CA THR A 463 7.16 3.14 10.30
C THR A 463 7.45 2.50 8.93
N GLU A 464 8.03 1.32 8.93
CA GLU A 464 8.33 0.50 7.75
C GLU A 464 8.35 -0.98 8.13
N TYR A 465 8.29 -1.85 7.13
CA TYR A 465 8.41 -3.29 7.32
C TYR A 465 9.85 -3.76 7.09
N PRO A 466 10.31 -4.77 7.85
CA PRO A 466 11.56 -5.43 7.51
C PRO A 466 11.38 -6.23 6.23
N LEU A 467 12.48 -6.53 5.56
CA LEU A 467 12.49 -7.57 4.53
C LEU A 467 11.99 -8.90 5.13
N PRO A 468 11.16 -9.66 4.39
CA PRO A 468 10.65 -10.93 4.90
C PRO A 468 11.78 -11.89 5.26
N GLN A 469 11.69 -12.58 6.40
CA GLN A 469 12.73 -13.54 6.82
C GLN A 469 13.12 -14.53 5.71
N LEU A 470 12.15 -15.06 4.96
CA LEU A 470 12.45 -16.01 3.88
C LEU A 470 13.45 -15.44 2.87
N GLN A 471 13.34 -14.14 2.56
CA GLN A 471 14.24 -13.46 1.63
C GLN A 471 15.63 -13.26 2.24
N LEU A 472 15.69 -12.94 3.54
CA LEU A 472 16.95 -12.80 4.28
C LEU A 472 17.70 -14.13 4.38
N ASP A 473 16.99 -15.22 4.63
CA ASP A 473 17.56 -16.57 4.71
C ASP A 473 18.18 -17.00 3.37
N LEU A 474 17.52 -16.69 2.24
CA LEU A 474 18.02 -16.99 0.88
C LEU A 474 19.38 -16.33 0.58
N VAL A 475 19.61 -15.12 1.11
CA VAL A 475 20.88 -14.39 0.96
C VAL A 475 21.78 -14.46 2.19
N LYS A 476 21.43 -15.30 3.18
CA LYS A 476 22.16 -15.53 4.43
C LYS A 476 22.39 -14.23 5.25
N GLN A 477 21.40 -13.35 5.29
CA GLN A 477 21.40 -12.16 6.15
C GLN A 477 20.67 -12.41 7.48
N PRO A 478 21.08 -11.74 8.58
CA PRO A 478 20.37 -11.83 9.85
C PRO A 478 18.92 -11.34 9.75
N VAL A 479 18.01 -12.02 10.45
CA VAL A 479 16.62 -11.56 10.63
C VAL A 479 16.60 -10.32 11.52
N TYR A 480 15.84 -9.30 11.10
CA TYR A 480 15.61 -8.06 11.86
C TYR A 480 14.14 -7.65 11.77
N THR A 481 13.76 -6.66 12.57
CA THR A 481 12.37 -6.20 12.68
C THR A 481 12.30 -4.82 13.36
N PHE A 482 11.10 -4.22 13.41
CA PHE A 482 10.84 -2.88 13.95
C PHE A 482 9.58 -2.85 14.84
N GLY A 483 9.33 -1.72 15.50
CA GLY A 483 8.21 -1.51 16.40
C GLY A 483 8.51 -1.90 17.84
N GLY A 484 7.53 -1.65 18.71
CA GLY A 484 7.58 -1.99 20.12
C GLY A 484 7.80 -0.78 21.04
N ASN A 485 7.18 -0.81 22.22
CA ASN A 485 7.32 0.23 23.24
C ASN A 485 8.78 0.48 23.69
N ALA A 486 9.59 -0.58 23.80
CA ALA A 486 11.00 -0.50 24.18
C ALA A 486 11.90 0.12 23.09
N TYR A 487 11.35 0.41 21.90
CA TYR A 487 12.10 0.85 20.72
C TYR A 487 11.59 2.19 20.17
N PHE A 488 10.93 3.02 20.98
CA PHE A 488 10.51 4.37 20.57
C PHE A 488 11.66 5.16 19.95
N GLY A 489 11.46 5.66 18.73
CA GLY A 489 12.47 6.44 18.01
C GLY A 489 13.64 5.64 17.46
N GLU A 490 13.60 4.29 17.49
CA GLU A 490 14.60 3.42 16.87
C GLU A 490 14.88 3.87 15.43
N LYS A 491 16.16 3.92 15.07
CA LYS A 491 16.62 4.30 13.75
C LYS A 491 16.83 3.07 12.87
N GLY A 492 16.42 3.18 11.61
CA GLY A 492 16.66 2.17 10.59
C GLY A 492 18.06 2.24 10.02
N LYS A 493 18.32 1.43 8.98
CA LYS A 493 19.65 1.23 8.40
C LYS A 493 20.23 2.51 7.79
N TYR A 494 19.38 3.41 7.27
CA TYR A 494 19.82 4.65 6.61
C TYR A 494 19.60 5.90 7.48
N GLY A 495 19.33 5.72 8.78
CA GLY A 495 19.15 6.81 9.75
C GLY A 495 17.73 7.40 9.82
N GLU A 496 16.80 6.87 9.03
CA GLU A 496 15.36 7.07 9.15
C GLU A 496 14.84 6.64 10.51
N VAL A 497 13.73 7.24 10.97
CA VAL A 497 12.97 6.63 12.07
C VAL A 497 12.37 5.33 11.55
N ALA A 498 12.63 4.22 12.21
CA ALA A 498 12.05 2.91 11.91
C ALA A 498 10.89 2.57 12.87
N THR A 499 10.91 3.12 14.09
CA THR A 499 9.84 2.95 15.08
C THR A 499 9.38 4.32 15.61
N ALA A 500 8.08 4.61 15.53
CA ALA A 500 7.51 5.89 15.93
C ALA A 500 7.84 6.24 17.40
N ALA A 501 8.19 7.51 17.63
CA ALA A 501 8.32 8.06 18.98
C ALA A 501 6.93 8.28 19.63
N ASP A 502 6.89 8.42 20.96
CA ASP A 502 5.65 8.63 21.72
C ASP A 502 5.15 10.08 21.67
N GLU A 503 4.91 10.58 20.46
CA GLU A 503 4.42 11.94 20.19
C GLU A 503 3.27 11.97 19.17
N GLY A 504 2.65 10.80 18.94
CA GLY A 504 1.56 10.62 17.99
C GLY A 504 0.27 11.39 18.32
N TRP A 505 -0.81 11.08 17.61
CA TRP A 505 -2.12 11.70 17.87
C TRP A 505 -2.63 11.48 19.30
N LYS A 506 -2.19 10.38 19.92
CA LYS A 506 -2.31 10.06 21.34
C LYS A 506 -0.99 9.49 21.85
N ALA A 507 -0.77 9.60 23.16
CA ALA A 507 0.28 8.86 23.84
C ALA A 507 -0.06 7.36 23.82
N ALA A 508 0.96 6.51 23.76
CA ALA A 508 0.80 5.07 23.90
C ALA A 508 0.21 4.71 25.27
N GLU A 509 -0.61 3.66 25.33
CA GLU A 509 -0.94 3.03 26.61
C GLU A 509 0.35 2.58 27.32
N LYS A 510 0.35 2.65 28.66
CA LYS A 510 1.53 2.38 29.50
C LYS A 510 1.46 1.03 30.16
#